data_AF-A0AAV7K906-F1
#
_entry.id   AF-A0AAV7K906-F1
#
_cell.length_a   1.000
_cell.length_b   1.000
_cell.length_c   1.000
_cell.angle_alpha   90.00
_cell.angle_beta   90.00
_cell.angle_gamma   90.00
#
_symmetry.space_group_name_H-M   'P 1'
#
loop_
_entity.id
_entity.type
_entity.pdbx_description
1 polymer ?
#
loop_
_entity_poly.entity_id
_entity_poly.type
_entity_poly.pdbx_seq_one_letter_code
_entity_poly.pdbx_strand_id
1 'polypeptide(L)'
;MTHFSNFAGDNLAQIMFEELITFVQRWPQIKLVYRSQLQLADIYFKTFPGDIIPLWNLPCNSLLNSRHADIYSGDIACQRTPRILLVGPQKTGSTALLSFLVNLPEFSTSYKDPDSFEEIQFFSNSSGCLFGIDWYQSRFPLPTNTILIEKSATYFDHKMCPQRIHTLLPNSHIVIILRDPVERVYSWFQHQRVHRNILAQNYSFIDILQNNFMNKLTR
;
A
#
# COMPACT_ATOMS: atom_id res chain seq x y z
N MET A 1 35.14 15.82 8.98
CA MET A 1 35.02 15.09 7.69
C MET A 1 35.52 13.67 7.91
N THR A 2 34.64 12.74 8.27
CA THR A 2 34.99 11.32 8.37
C THR A 2 34.58 10.63 7.07
N HIS A 3 35.58 10.39 6.23
CA HIS A 3 35.44 9.64 4.99
C HIS A 3 35.10 8.18 5.31
N PHE A 4 33.86 7.79 5.06
CA PHE A 4 33.31 6.43 5.24
C PHE A 4 33.83 5.40 4.21
N SER A 5 34.81 5.77 3.39
CA SER A 5 35.23 5.02 2.20
C SER A 5 36.21 3.86 2.46
N ASN A 6 36.67 3.64 3.70
CA ASN A 6 37.76 2.68 3.97
C ASN A 6 37.32 1.27 4.42
N PHE A 7 36.02 1.01 4.59
CA PHE A 7 35.57 -0.28 5.16
C PHE A 7 35.71 -1.49 4.24
N ALA A 8 35.90 -1.31 2.93
CA ALA A 8 35.92 -2.44 2.00
C ALA A 8 37.26 -3.20 1.95
N GLY A 9 38.35 -2.62 2.46
CA GLY A 9 39.68 -3.23 2.45
C GLY A 9 40.30 -3.48 3.82
N ASP A 10 39.65 -3.01 4.89
CA ASP A 10 40.15 -3.15 6.25
C ASP A 10 39.44 -4.31 6.95
N ASN A 11 40.20 -5.26 7.51
CA ASN A 11 39.67 -6.35 8.34
C ASN A 11 39.01 -5.85 9.63
N LEU A 12 38.88 -4.53 9.82
CA LEU A 12 38.26 -3.87 10.96
C LEU A 12 36.86 -4.41 11.27
N ALA A 13 36.03 -4.70 10.27
CA ALA A 13 34.72 -5.27 10.50
C ALA A 13 34.81 -6.66 11.15
N GLN A 14 35.69 -7.51 10.61
CA GLN A 14 35.90 -8.86 11.12
C GLN A 14 36.53 -8.84 12.53
N ILE A 15 37.55 -8.00 12.74
CA ILE A 15 38.17 -7.79 14.05
C ILE A 15 37.13 -7.25 15.04
N MET A 16 36.28 -6.30 14.64
CA MET A 16 35.18 -5.82 15.48
C MET A 16 34.23 -6.93 15.88
N PHE A 17 33.84 -7.81 14.96
CA PHE A 17 32.97 -8.94 15.27
C PHE A 17 33.65 -9.97 16.17
N GLU A 18 34.92 -10.29 15.90
CA GLU A 18 35.72 -11.21 16.72
C GLU A 18 35.94 -10.68 18.13
N GLU A 19 36.28 -9.40 18.28
CA GLU A 19 36.44 -8.72 19.56
C GLU A 19 35.11 -8.58 20.30
N LEU A 20 34.00 -8.30 19.59
CA LEU A 20 32.66 -8.28 20.18
C LEU A 20 32.28 -9.66 20.73
N ILE A 21 32.47 -10.72 19.95
CA ILE A 21 32.20 -12.10 20.39
C ILE A 21 33.10 -12.45 21.57
N THR A 22 34.39 -12.11 21.50
CA THR A 22 35.35 -12.34 22.58
C THR A 22 34.96 -11.58 23.85
N PHE A 23 34.52 -10.32 23.71
CA PHE A 23 34.01 -9.50 24.80
C PHE A 23 32.78 -10.14 25.45
N VAL A 24 31.81 -10.55 24.64
CA VAL A 24 30.58 -11.22 25.11
C VAL A 24 30.90 -12.54 25.82
N GLN A 25 31.87 -13.31 25.32
CA GLN A 25 32.31 -14.58 25.93
C GLN A 25 33.09 -14.37 27.23
N ARG A 26 33.92 -13.32 27.32
CA ARG A 26 34.78 -13.05 28.49
C ARG A 26 34.05 -12.33 29.63
N TRP A 27 32.92 -11.68 29.38
CA TRP A 27 32.15 -11.00 30.42
C TRP A 27 31.15 -11.96 31.10
N PRO A 28 31.42 -12.40 32.35
CA PRO A 28 30.66 -13.48 32.99
C PRO A 28 29.24 -13.08 33.43
N GLN A 29 28.86 -11.81 33.27
CA GLN A 29 27.54 -11.31 33.66
C GLN A 29 26.59 -11.07 32.48
N ILE A 30 27.02 -11.26 31.24
CA ILE A 30 26.10 -11.19 30.09
C ILE A 30 25.28 -12.49 30.03
N LYS A 31 23.99 -12.40 30.32
CA LYS A 31 23.03 -13.47 30.05
C LYS A 31 22.36 -13.22 28.69
N LEU A 32 22.79 -13.94 27.67
CA LEU A 32 22.08 -13.96 26.38
C LEU A 32 20.76 -14.69 26.55
N VAL A 33 19.66 -13.97 26.33
CA VAL A 33 18.31 -14.53 26.38
C VAL A 33 17.75 -14.47 24.97
N TYR A 34 17.43 -15.63 24.42
CA TYR A 34 16.67 -15.72 23.18
C TYR A 34 15.20 -16.03 23.50
N ARG A 35 14.34 -15.69 22.55
CA ARG A 35 12.92 -15.99 22.54
C ARG A 35 12.60 -16.61 21.18
N SER A 36 11.51 -17.35 21.07
CA SER A 36 11.07 -17.83 19.75
C SER A 36 10.75 -16.66 18.83
N GLN A 37 10.77 -16.88 17.51
CA GLN A 37 10.43 -15.85 16.53
C GLN A 37 9.05 -15.23 16.81
N LEU A 38 8.08 -16.05 17.21
CA LEU A 38 6.73 -15.59 17.59
C LEU A 38 6.76 -14.70 18.83
N GLN A 39 7.49 -15.10 19.87
CA GLN A 39 7.62 -14.28 21.09
C GLN A 39 8.34 -12.96 20.83
N LEU A 40 9.36 -12.95 19.96
CA LEU A 40 10.04 -11.73 19.56
C LEU A 40 9.11 -10.82 18.76
N ALA A 41 8.32 -11.38 17.83
CA ALA A 41 7.31 -10.63 17.10
C ALA A 41 6.27 -10.00 18.04
N ASP A 42 5.77 -10.76 19.01
CA ASP A 42 4.83 -10.26 20.02
C ASP A 42 5.42 -9.10 20.82
N ILE A 43 6.67 -9.21 21.28
CA ILE A 43 7.36 -8.14 22.02
C ILE A 43 7.55 -6.92 21.12
N TYR A 44 7.97 -7.14 19.87
CA TYR A 44 8.21 -6.07 18.91
C TYR A 44 6.93 -5.29 18.62
N PHE A 45 5.85 -5.94 18.22
CA PHE A 45 4.59 -5.26 17.88
C PHE A 45 3.87 -4.67 19.09
N LYS A 46 4.10 -5.19 20.30
CA LYS A 46 3.69 -4.49 21.54
C LYS A 46 4.44 -3.18 21.76
N THR A 47 5.72 -3.15 21.39
CA THR A 47 6.58 -1.97 21.55
C THR A 47 6.36 -0.95 20.43
N PHE A 48 6.15 -1.44 19.20
CA PHE A 48 5.97 -0.65 17.98
C PHE A 48 4.63 -1.01 17.32
N PRO A 49 3.50 -0.59 17.90
CA PRO A 49 2.18 -0.94 17.36
C PRO A 49 1.92 -0.34 15.97
N GLY A 50 2.64 0.73 15.59
CA GLY A 50 2.56 1.33 14.26
C GLY A 50 3.12 0.44 13.14
N ASP A 51 3.98 -0.52 13.48
CA ASP A 51 4.71 -1.35 12.50
C ASP A 51 3.95 -2.64 12.14
N ILE A 52 2.78 -2.86 12.77
CA ILE A 52 1.93 -4.02 12.47
C ILE A 52 1.57 -4.07 10.98
N ILE A 53 1.37 -2.89 10.36
CA ILE A 53 1.13 -2.81 8.92
C ILE A 53 2.46 -2.46 8.24
N PRO A 54 3.06 -3.40 7.50
CA PRO A 54 4.35 -3.16 6.86
C PRO A 54 4.25 -2.06 5.79
N LEU A 55 5.33 -1.28 5.68
CA LEU A 55 5.56 -0.38 4.55
C LEU A 55 6.41 -1.11 3.52
N TRP A 56 5.78 -1.49 2.41
CA TRP A 56 6.43 -2.25 1.35
C TRP A 56 7.24 -1.36 0.42
N ASN A 57 8.46 -1.79 0.11
CA ASN A 57 9.34 -1.21 -0.89
C ASN A 57 9.53 -2.17 -2.06
N LEU A 58 9.60 -1.67 -3.29
CA LEU A 58 10.00 -2.51 -4.41
C LEU A 58 11.51 -2.77 -4.32
N PRO A 59 11.97 -4.03 -4.32
CA PRO A 59 13.40 -4.36 -4.30
C PRO A 59 14.14 -3.84 -5.54
N CYS A 60 13.42 -3.61 -6.62
CA CYS A 60 13.92 -3.14 -7.90
C CYS A 60 14.10 -1.62 -7.98
N ASN A 61 13.73 -0.91 -6.93
CA ASN A 61 13.83 0.53 -6.92
C ASN A 61 15.31 0.91 -6.79
N SER A 62 15.85 1.68 -7.74
CA SER A 62 17.26 2.10 -7.78
C SER A 62 17.74 2.87 -6.53
N LEU A 63 16.80 3.30 -5.67
CA LEU A 63 17.05 3.95 -4.39
C LEU A 63 17.37 2.96 -3.25
N LEU A 64 17.07 1.67 -3.41
CA LEU A 64 17.38 0.62 -2.46
C LEU A 64 18.61 -0.15 -2.97
N ASN A 65 19.65 -0.23 -2.13
CA ASN A 65 20.89 -0.96 -2.42
C ASN A 65 20.61 -2.36 -3.01
N SER A 66 21.42 -2.75 -4.01
CA SER A 66 21.41 -4.06 -4.69
C SER A 66 21.27 -5.27 -3.76
N ARG A 67 21.67 -5.13 -2.49
CA ARG A 67 21.58 -6.16 -1.44
C ARG A 67 20.15 -6.61 -1.13
N HIS A 68 19.14 -5.75 -1.28
CA HIS A 68 17.76 -6.17 -1.05
C HIS A 68 17.27 -7.11 -2.15
N ALA A 69 17.74 -6.95 -3.38
CA ALA A 69 17.42 -7.88 -4.47
C ALA A 69 17.96 -9.28 -4.17
N ASP A 70 19.13 -9.41 -3.54
CA ASP A 70 19.77 -10.68 -3.20
C ASP A 70 19.01 -11.49 -2.12
N ILE A 71 18.18 -10.82 -1.30
CA ILE A 71 17.40 -11.44 -0.22
C ILE A 71 16.08 -12.02 -0.74
N TYR A 72 15.54 -11.48 -1.85
CA TYR A 72 14.28 -11.94 -2.38
C TYR A 72 14.45 -13.24 -3.17
N SER A 73 13.75 -14.28 -2.72
CA SER A 73 13.72 -15.59 -3.39
C SER A 73 12.73 -15.57 -4.56
N GLY A 74 13.22 -15.26 -5.78
CA GLY A 74 12.46 -15.45 -7.02
C GLY A 74 12.64 -14.35 -8.06
N ASP A 75 12.14 -14.61 -9.27
CA ASP A 75 12.05 -13.62 -10.35
C ASP A 75 10.97 -12.59 -10.01
N ILE A 76 11.26 -11.66 -9.10
CA ILE A 76 10.40 -10.49 -8.91
C ILE A 76 10.41 -9.73 -10.22
N ALA A 77 9.29 -9.82 -10.95
CA ALA A 77 9.08 -9.05 -12.15
C ALA A 77 8.87 -7.60 -11.72
N CYS A 78 9.96 -6.86 -11.55
CA CYS A 78 9.99 -5.40 -11.36
C CYS A 78 9.13 -4.66 -12.40
N GLN A 79 8.93 -5.31 -13.55
CA GLN A 79 8.13 -4.83 -14.68
C GLN A 79 6.61 -5.06 -14.48
N ARG A 80 6.17 -5.88 -13.52
CA ARG A 80 4.77 -6.21 -13.22
C ARG A 80 4.19 -5.27 -12.16
N THR A 81 4.39 -3.97 -12.34
CA THR A 81 3.91 -2.94 -11.41
C THR A 81 3.23 -1.80 -12.18
N PRO A 82 2.14 -1.21 -11.65
CA PRO A 82 1.42 -0.15 -12.33
C PRO A 82 2.27 1.11 -12.42
N ARG A 83 2.31 1.71 -13.61
CA ARG A 83 2.95 3.01 -13.85
C ARG A 83 1.98 4.17 -13.70
N ILE A 84 0.69 3.90 -13.71
CA ILE A 84 -0.38 4.90 -13.54
C ILE A 84 -1.33 4.42 -12.46
N LEU A 85 -1.64 5.29 -11.50
CA LEU A 85 -2.61 5.05 -10.43
C LEU A 85 -3.78 6.03 -10.56
N LEU A 86 -4.97 5.50 -10.87
CA LEU A 86 -6.23 6.25 -10.80
C LEU A 86 -6.75 6.18 -9.36
N VAL A 87 -6.45 7.20 -8.57
CA VAL A 87 -6.66 7.16 -7.10
C VAL A 87 -8.05 7.61 -6.64
N GLY A 88 -8.90 8.08 -7.57
CA GLY A 88 -10.26 8.56 -7.29
C GLY A 88 -10.37 10.08 -7.33
N PRO A 89 -11.23 10.70 -6.48
CA PRO A 89 -12.14 10.07 -5.51
C PRO A 89 -13.25 9.22 -6.14
N GLN A 90 -14.06 8.56 -5.31
CA GLN A 90 -15.25 7.84 -5.78
C GLN A 90 -16.27 8.80 -6.44
N LYS A 91 -17.05 8.24 -7.36
CA LYS A 91 -18.17 8.90 -8.07
C LYS A 91 -17.78 10.06 -8.99
N THR A 92 -16.54 10.08 -9.47
CA THR A 92 -16.04 11.06 -10.44
C THR A 92 -15.84 10.50 -11.85
N GLY A 93 -16.13 9.22 -12.08
CA GLY A 93 -16.01 8.58 -13.40
C GLY A 93 -14.73 7.78 -13.62
N SER A 94 -14.01 7.41 -12.55
CA SER A 94 -12.76 6.64 -12.64
C SER A 94 -12.91 5.29 -13.35
N THR A 95 -14.03 4.58 -13.17
CA THR A 95 -14.33 3.34 -13.92
C THR A 95 -14.49 3.60 -15.42
N ALA A 96 -15.17 4.68 -15.81
CA ALA A 96 -15.35 5.03 -17.21
C ALA A 96 -14.01 5.39 -17.87
N LEU A 97 -13.17 6.19 -17.20
CA LEU A 97 -11.82 6.50 -17.68
C LEU A 97 -11.00 5.23 -17.87
N LEU A 98 -10.99 4.33 -16.89
CA LEU A 98 -10.27 3.06 -17.00
C LEU A 98 -10.76 2.24 -18.21
N SER A 99 -12.08 2.14 -18.42
CA SER A 99 -12.64 1.42 -19.56
C SER A 99 -12.22 2.01 -20.91
N PHE A 100 -12.10 3.34 -21.01
CA PHE A 100 -11.61 3.97 -22.24
C PHE A 100 -10.12 3.74 -22.46
N LEU A 101 -9.30 3.82 -21.41
CA LEU A 101 -7.86 3.62 -21.52
C LEU A 101 -7.51 2.18 -21.90
N VAL A 102 -8.16 1.18 -21.29
CA VAL A 102 -7.88 -0.24 -21.54
C VAL A 102 -8.37 -0.72 -22.92
N ASN A 103 -9.20 0.07 -23.61
CA ASN A 103 -9.54 -0.19 -25.01
C ASN A 103 -8.40 0.16 -25.99
N LEU A 104 -7.39 0.90 -25.55
CA LEU A 104 -6.20 1.23 -26.33
C LEU A 104 -5.12 0.14 -26.14
N PRO A 105 -4.40 -0.27 -27.20
CA PRO A 105 -3.43 -1.36 -27.12
C PRO A 105 -2.22 -1.05 -26.24
N GLU A 106 -1.94 0.22 -25.95
CA GLU A 106 -0.81 0.65 -25.13
C GLU A 106 -1.04 0.43 -23.63
N PHE A 107 -2.27 0.22 -23.19
CA PHE A 107 -2.62 0.14 -21.77
C PHE A 107 -3.17 -1.23 -21.38
N SER A 108 -2.96 -1.59 -20.13
CA SER A 108 -3.54 -2.79 -19.52
C SER A 108 -3.86 -2.52 -18.06
N THR A 109 -4.81 -3.27 -17.49
CA THR A 109 -5.23 -3.10 -16.09
C THR A 109 -5.14 -4.42 -15.34
N SER A 110 -5.29 -4.35 -14.02
CA SER A 110 -5.42 -5.52 -13.15
C SER A 110 -6.57 -6.45 -13.53
N TYR A 111 -6.44 -7.72 -13.13
CA TYR A 111 -7.54 -8.67 -13.15
C TYR A 111 -8.69 -8.19 -12.26
N LYS A 112 -9.91 -8.54 -12.65
CA LYS A 112 -11.09 -8.25 -11.84
C LYS A 112 -11.16 -9.21 -10.65
N ASP A 113 -11.38 -8.65 -9.47
CA ASP A 113 -11.67 -9.39 -8.25
C ASP A 113 -13.20 -9.57 -8.10
N PRO A 114 -13.69 -10.72 -7.58
CA PRO A 114 -15.12 -10.93 -7.38
C PRO A 114 -15.77 -9.92 -6.43
N ASP A 115 -15.02 -9.44 -5.43
CA ASP A 115 -15.56 -8.61 -4.36
C ASP A 115 -15.39 -7.11 -4.67
N SER A 116 -14.22 -6.74 -5.20
CA SER A 116 -13.84 -5.34 -5.44
C SER A 116 -13.77 -4.95 -6.92
N PHE A 117 -14.15 -5.86 -7.83
CA PHE A 117 -14.18 -5.65 -9.28
C PHE A 117 -12.82 -5.16 -9.81
N GLU A 118 -12.76 -4.00 -10.46
CA GLU A 118 -11.52 -3.42 -10.98
C GLU A 118 -10.62 -2.80 -9.90
N GLU A 119 -11.06 -2.73 -8.63
CA GLU A 119 -10.28 -2.11 -7.56
C GLU A 119 -9.47 -3.13 -6.77
N ILE A 120 -8.15 -2.97 -6.71
CA ILE A 120 -7.28 -3.84 -5.89
C ILE A 120 -7.36 -3.45 -4.40
N GLN A 121 -7.42 -2.14 -4.12
CA GLN A 121 -7.47 -1.58 -2.76
C GLN A 121 -6.29 -1.99 -1.86
N PHE A 122 -5.12 -2.29 -2.46
CA PHE A 122 -3.91 -2.71 -1.74
C PHE A 122 -3.44 -1.67 -0.71
N PHE A 123 -3.42 -0.38 -1.08
CA PHE A 123 -2.88 0.67 -0.22
C PHE A 123 -3.87 1.19 0.83
N SER A 124 -5.18 1.03 0.60
CA SER A 124 -6.25 1.49 1.52
C SER A 124 -6.71 0.39 2.48
N ASN A 125 -6.63 -0.88 2.09
CA ASN A 125 -6.99 -2.00 2.96
C ASN A 125 -5.77 -2.53 3.72
N SER A 126 -5.86 -2.58 5.06
CA SER A 126 -4.81 -3.17 5.91
C SER A 126 -4.52 -4.63 5.56
N SER A 127 -5.54 -5.40 5.21
CA SER A 127 -5.39 -6.82 4.83
C SER A 127 -4.61 -6.98 3.53
N GLY A 128 -4.83 -6.09 2.56
CA GLY A 128 -4.10 -6.06 1.29
C GLY A 128 -2.60 -5.89 1.52
N CYS A 129 -2.22 -4.92 2.35
CA CYS A 129 -0.83 -4.73 2.75
C CYS A 129 -0.26 -5.96 3.48
N LEU A 130 -1.02 -6.66 4.32
CA LEU A 130 -0.51 -7.85 5.02
C LEU A 130 -0.23 -9.04 4.07
N PHE A 131 -0.89 -9.12 2.92
CA PHE A 131 -0.62 -10.15 1.92
C PHE A 131 0.68 -9.94 1.13
N GLY A 132 1.25 -8.73 1.19
CA GLY A 132 2.56 -8.42 0.63
C GLY A 132 2.60 -8.11 -0.87
N ILE A 133 3.82 -7.86 -1.36
CA ILE A 133 4.08 -7.39 -2.73
C ILE A 133 3.73 -8.47 -3.76
N ASP A 134 3.99 -9.73 -3.47
CA ASP A 134 3.72 -10.84 -4.42
C ASP A 134 2.23 -10.96 -4.70
N TRP A 135 1.40 -10.83 -3.66
CA TRP A 135 -0.05 -10.77 -3.82
C TRP A 135 -0.47 -9.60 -4.70
N TYR A 136 0.11 -8.42 -4.47
CA TYR A 136 -0.19 -7.23 -5.27
C TYR A 136 0.20 -7.40 -6.74
N GLN A 137 1.41 -7.87 -7.02
CA GLN A 137 1.89 -8.11 -8.38
C GLN A 137 1.09 -9.21 -9.10
N SER A 138 0.63 -10.23 -8.37
CA SER A 138 -0.21 -11.29 -8.92
C SER A 138 -1.53 -10.78 -9.53
N ARG A 139 -1.99 -9.58 -9.11
CA ARG A 139 -3.22 -8.96 -9.62
C ARG A 139 -3.08 -8.35 -11.01
N PHE A 140 -1.87 -8.17 -11.52
CA PHE A 140 -1.63 -7.63 -12.86
C PHE A 140 -1.34 -8.75 -13.86
N PRO A 141 -1.59 -8.59 -15.16
CA PRO A 141 -1.08 -9.52 -16.16
C PRO A 141 0.45 -9.56 -16.17
N LEU A 142 1.03 -10.61 -16.75
CA LEU A 142 2.48 -10.68 -16.96
C LEU A 142 2.94 -9.49 -17.81
N PRO A 143 4.19 -9.01 -17.61
CA PRO A 143 4.70 -7.84 -18.33
C PRO A 143 4.61 -8.04 -19.84
N THR A 144 3.89 -7.16 -20.50
CA THR A 144 3.89 -6.97 -21.95
C THR A 144 4.47 -5.59 -22.26
N ASN A 145 4.56 -5.18 -23.53
CA ASN A 145 4.95 -3.81 -23.90
C ASN A 145 3.87 -2.75 -23.56
N THR A 146 2.94 -3.04 -22.62
CA THR A 146 1.87 -2.13 -22.23
C THR A 146 2.15 -1.43 -20.90
N ILE A 147 1.50 -0.30 -20.71
CA ILE A 147 1.52 0.49 -19.49
C ILE A 147 0.41 -0.04 -18.57
N LEU A 148 0.82 -0.59 -17.43
CA LEU A 148 -0.10 -1.06 -16.40
C LEU A 148 -0.73 0.12 -15.65
N ILE A 149 -2.06 0.08 -15.55
CA ILE A 149 -2.89 1.01 -14.79
C ILE A 149 -3.52 0.25 -13.63
N GLU A 150 -3.49 0.85 -12.45
CA GLU A 150 -4.38 0.47 -11.37
C GLU A 150 -5.40 1.56 -11.11
N LYS A 151 -6.62 1.16 -10.75
CA LYS A 151 -7.67 2.06 -10.30
C LYS A 151 -8.17 1.62 -8.95
N SER A 152 -8.12 2.49 -7.96
CA SER A 152 -8.74 2.28 -6.65
C SER A 152 -9.20 3.62 -6.12
N ALA A 153 -10.49 3.89 -6.23
CA ALA A 153 -11.03 5.21 -5.89
C ALA A 153 -11.02 5.51 -4.38
N THR A 154 -10.78 4.48 -3.55
CA THR A 154 -10.61 4.58 -2.10
C THR A 154 -9.27 5.20 -1.69
N TYR A 155 -8.30 5.34 -2.59
CA TYR A 155 -6.98 5.86 -2.24
C TYR A 155 -6.98 7.36 -1.96
N PHE A 156 -7.81 8.14 -2.67
CA PHE A 156 -7.86 9.58 -2.53
C PHE A 156 -8.20 10.05 -1.10
N ASP A 157 -9.17 9.40 -0.45
CA ASP A 157 -9.63 9.80 0.89
C ASP A 157 -8.84 9.11 2.03
N HIS A 158 -7.93 8.18 1.70
CA HIS A 158 -7.25 7.36 2.69
C HIS A 158 -5.86 7.92 3.09
N LYS A 159 -5.71 8.31 4.36
CA LYS A 159 -4.55 9.05 4.88
C LYS A 159 -3.20 8.38 4.66
N MET A 160 -3.12 7.05 4.76
CA MET A 160 -1.85 6.32 4.64
C MET A 160 -1.49 5.97 3.19
N CYS A 161 -2.42 6.09 2.24
CA CYS A 161 -2.17 5.71 0.85
C CYS A 161 -1.01 6.50 0.21
N PRO A 162 -0.90 7.83 0.35
CA PRO A 162 0.19 8.58 -0.26
C PRO A 162 1.57 8.08 0.16
N GLN A 163 1.76 7.82 1.46
CA GLN A 163 3.02 7.31 1.99
C GLN A 163 3.33 5.92 1.42
N ARG A 164 2.37 4.98 1.50
CA ARG A 164 2.57 3.61 1.01
C ARG A 164 2.82 3.55 -0.49
N ILE A 165 2.10 4.35 -1.27
CA ILE A 165 2.28 4.47 -2.72
C ILE A 165 3.66 5.02 -3.03
N HIS A 166 4.10 6.08 -2.34
CA HIS A 166 5.43 6.66 -2.58
C HIS A 166 6.55 5.68 -2.23
N THR A 167 6.40 4.92 -1.14
CA THR A 167 7.37 3.90 -0.71
C THR A 167 7.46 2.75 -1.71
N LEU A 168 6.32 2.22 -2.19
CA LEU A 168 6.32 1.09 -3.11
C LEU A 168 6.57 1.50 -4.57
N LEU A 169 5.90 2.55 -5.03
CA LEU A 169 5.79 2.97 -6.44
C LEU A 169 6.17 4.46 -6.64
N PRO A 170 7.41 4.86 -6.29
CA PRO A 170 7.80 6.27 -6.32
C PRO A 170 7.76 6.91 -7.72
N ASN A 171 7.87 6.09 -8.78
CA ASN A 171 7.89 6.54 -10.17
C ASN A 171 6.51 6.41 -10.86
N SER A 172 5.46 6.07 -10.11
CA SER A 172 4.11 5.98 -10.67
C SER A 172 3.49 7.36 -10.85
N HIS A 173 2.72 7.53 -11.92
CA HIS A 173 1.95 8.74 -12.18
C HIS A 173 0.61 8.64 -11.46
N ILE A 174 0.28 9.67 -10.69
CA ILE A 174 -0.99 9.75 -9.97
C ILE A 174 -1.99 10.55 -10.80
N VAL A 175 -3.16 9.96 -11.07
CA VAL A 175 -4.26 10.60 -11.78
C VAL A 175 -5.46 10.71 -10.85
N ILE A 176 -5.95 11.94 -10.72
CA ILE A 176 -7.10 12.30 -9.90
C ILE A 176 -8.17 12.86 -10.83
N ILE A 177 -9.40 12.38 -10.69
CA ILE A 177 -10.54 12.87 -11.47
C ILE A 177 -11.46 13.60 -10.50
N LEU A 178 -11.64 14.90 -10.71
CA LEU A 178 -12.52 15.72 -9.92
C LEU A 178 -13.82 16.02 -10.69
N ARG A 179 -14.90 16.18 -9.93
CA ARG A 179 -16.22 16.59 -10.40
C ARG A 179 -16.74 17.66 -9.45
N ASP A 180 -17.74 18.42 -9.87
CA ASP A 180 -18.50 19.28 -8.98
C ASP A 180 -18.84 18.55 -7.66
N PRO A 181 -18.49 19.13 -6.49
CA PRO A 181 -18.63 18.45 -5.22
C PRO A 181 -20.10 18.15 -4.86
N VAL A 182 -21.05 19.00 -5.28
CA VAL A 182 -22.48 18.79 -5.03
C VAL A 182 -22.97 17.59 -5.83
N GLU A 183 -22.65 17.54 -7.13
CA GLU A 183 -23.00 16.41 -7.99
C GLU A 183 -22.35 15.10 -7.54
N ARG A 184 -21.08 15.15 -7.11
CA ARG A 184 -20.36 13.98 -6.58
C ARG A 184 -21.06 13.44 -5.34
N VAL A 185 -21.41 14.30 -4.39
CA VAL A 185 -22.08 13.92 -3.15
C VAL A 185 -23.48 13.36 -3.42
N TYR A 186 -24.23 13.95 -4.37
CA TYR A 186 -25.51 13.40 -4.81
C TYR A 186 -25.36 12.01 -5.46
N SER A 187 -24.36 11.83 -6.32
CA SER A 187 -24.04 10.53 -6.92
C SER A 187 -23.66 9.48 -5.88
N TRP A 188 -22.94 9.87 -4.83
CA TRP A 188 -22.63 9.00 -3.70
C TRP A 188 -23.90 8.61 -2.92
N PHE A 189 -24.78 9.56 -2.63
CA PHE A 189 -26.07 9.27 -1.99
C PHE A 189 -26.89 8.24 -2.79
N GLN A 190 -27.03 8.45 -4.11
CA GLN A 190 -27.74 7.50 -4.96
C GLN A 190 -27.08 6.12 -4.99
N HIS A 191 -25.75 6.07 -5.00
CA HIS A 191 -25.01 4.81 -4.89
C HIS A 191 -25.31 4.09 -3.58
N GLN A 192 -25.31 4.79 -2.44
CA GLN A 192 -25.66 4.20 -1.14
C GLN A 192 -27.11 3.68 -1.12
N ARG A 193 -28.05 4.33 -1.81
CA ARG A 193 -29.43 3.83 -1.96
C ARG A 193 -29.48 2.51 -2.70
N VAL A 194 -28.78 2.39 -3.83
CA VAL A 194 -28.72 1.14 -4.62
C VAL A 194 -28.14 0.00 -3.77
N HIS A 195 -27.13 0.29 -2.95
CA HIS A 195 -26.58 -0.67 -1.98
C HIS A 195 -27.41 -0.87 -0.71
N ARG A 196 -28.65 -0.36 -0.69
CA ARG A 196 -29.62 -0.54 0.41
C ARG A 196 -29.10 -0.06 1.77
N ASN A 197 -28.29 1.01 1.79
CA ASN A 197 -27.89 1.67 3.02
C ASN A 197 -29.14 2.23 3.74
N ILE A 198 -29.30 1.89 5.02
CA ILE A 198 -30.48 2.21 5.83
C ILE A 198 -30.76 3.72 5.86
N LEU A 199 -29.73 4.54 6.07
CA LEU A 199 -29.89 6.00 6.14
C LEU A 199 -30.27 6.57 4.77
N ALA A 200 -29.63 6.10 3.70
CA ALA A 200 -29.93 6.58 2.35
C ALA A 200 -31.32 6.16 1.86
N GLN A 201 -31.85 5.04 2.35
CA GLN A 201 -33.21 4.56 2.04
C GLN A 201 -34.29 5.34 2.80
N ASN A 202 -34.02 5.68 4.07
CA ASN A 202 -35.03 6.25 4.95
C ASN A 202 -35.10 7.78 4.92
N TYR A 203 -34.06 8.47 4.43
CA TYR A 203 -33.96 9.92 4.46
C TYR A 203 -33.70 10.51 3.06
N SER A 204 -34.20 11.73 2.82
CA SER A 204 -33.89 12.45 1.59
C SER A 204 -32.45 12.95 1.57
N PHE A 205 -31.96 13.31 0.38
CA PHE A 205 -30.63 13.90 0.24
C PHE A 205 -30.42 15.15 1.12
N ILE A 206 -31.43 16.02 1.18
CA ILE A 206 -31.39 17.26 1.96
C ILE A 206 -31.38 16.95 3.46
N ASP A 207 -32.18 15.98 3.91
CA ASP A 207 -32.22 15.57 5.33
C ASP A 207 -30.87 15.09 5.83
N ILE A 208 -30.13 14.34 5.00
CA ILE A 208 -28.81 13.84 5.32
C ILE A 208 -27.78 14.97 5.38
N LEU A 209 -27.81 15.90 4.40
CA LEU A 209 -26.88 17.03 4.37
C LEU A 209 -27.06 17.98 5.56
N GLN A 210 -28.30 18.22 5.98
CA GLN A 210 -28.63 19.09 7.10
C GLN A 210 -28.52 18.38 8.47
N ASN A 211 -28.17 17.08 8.47
CA ASN A 211 -28.07 16.25 9.67
C ASN A 211 -29.37 16.17 10.49
N ASN A 212 -30.52 16.37 9.84
CA ASN A 212 -31.84 16.46 10.48
C ASN A 212 -32.33 15.11 11.06
N PHE A 213 -31.68 14.00 10.71
CA PHE A 213 -32.01 12.65 11.20
C PHE A 213 -31.51 12.38 12.63
N MET A 214 -30.45 13.06 13.09
CA MET A 214 -29.95 12.87 14.46
C MET A 214 -30.98 13.30 15.51
N ASN A 215 -31.74 14.37 15.22
CA ASN A 215 -32.83 14.84 16.08
C ASN A 215 -34.05 13.89 16.11
N LYS A 216 -34.18 13.00 15.12
CA LYS A 216 -35.26 12.01 15.01
C LYS A 216 -34.89 10.66 15.64
N LEU A 217 -33.60 10.37 15.85
CA LEU A 217 -33.11 9.15 16.50
C LEU A 217 -33.07 9.25 18.03
N THR A 218 -33.13 10.46 18.58
CA THR A 218 -33.11 10.73 20.03
C THR A 218 -34.51 10.94 20.65
N ARG A 219 -35.58 10.55 19.95
CA ARG A 219 -36.95 10.51 20.44
C ARG A 219 -37.52 9.12 20.22
#